data_AF-A0A957URL6-F1
#
_entry.id   AF-A0A957URL6-F1
#
_cell.length_a   1.000
_cell.length_b   1.000
_cell.length_c   1.000
_cell.angle_alpha   90.00
_cell.angle_beta   90.00
_cell.angle_gamma   90.00
#
_symmetry.space_group_name_H-M   'P 1'
#
loop_
_entity.id
_entity.type
_entity.pdbx_description
1 polymer ?
#
loop_
_entity_poly.entity_id
_entity_poly.type
_entity_poly.pdbx_seq_one_letter_code
_entity_poly.pdbx_strand_id
1 'polypeptide(L)'
;RKVAAKTGTTNGFKDNWTMGFAPQVTVGVWVGNTDNESMQNVTGLSGAAPIWHAVMSKYLEDKPAIWYDQPPGITTRAICQPSGLLPTEYCPGDRQRYELFVAGTEPTLADNIWQPFEIDSETGKLASPSTPPERREVRVYEILPQEAADWVRENGITQPPTEQSGLLASDVDPDVAIIFPPPQGYVKDVVEIRGNARGGSYRVEFGSGDDPQSWQQIGPEHGEEVSNGVLERLDTNPLEEGRYTLRLFVNRDGGREYRTSFTVDRTPPTAVLSEPKPDQLYVMEDDEQININVLPSDRWNIDRVVFFVDGSPFVTTTVAPYNEAWKIKMQDVGQIEAPETDNWLGFESDDPDVQPGRLRPLGEGGFAAIRTSAGVYFERHRIKAEVYDGAGNKTETTEVTVYVRHKKTEN
;
A
#
# COMPACT_ATOMS: atom_id res chain seq x y z
N ARG A 1 8.66 -55.11 5.32
CA ARG A 1 7.98 -55.27 4.02
C ARG A 1 7.37 -53.95 3.58
N LYS A 2 7.28 -53.64 2.27
CA LYS A 2 6.60 -52.44 1.76
C LYS A 2 5.14 -52.75 1.43
N VAL A 3 4.23 -51.84 1.79
CA VAL A 3 2.81 -51.82 1.45
C VAL A 3 2.38 -50.34 1.36
N ALA A 4 1.30 -50.05 0.64
CA ALA A 4 0.68 -48.73 0.61
C ALA A 4 -0.78 -48.85 1.05
N ALA A 5 -1.27 -47.91 1.84
CA ALA A 5 -2.63 -47.91 2.34
C ALA A 5 -3.16 -46.48 2.53
N LYS A 6 -4.48 -46.33 2.43
CA LYS A 6 -5.20 -45.10 2.73
C LYS A 6 -6.43 -45.42 3.56
N THR A 7 -6.58 -44.70 4.66
CA THR A 7 -7.78 -44.72 5.50
C THR A 7 -8.83 -43.73 5.01
N GLY A 8 -10.10 -44.03 5.26
CA GLY A 8 -11.23 -43.14 5.03
C GLY A 8 -12.20 -43.19 6.20
N THR A 9 -12.76 -42.04 6.57
CA THR A 9 -13.79 -41.89 7.61
C THR A 9 -14.84 -40.93 7.05
N THR A 10 -16.11 -41.34 7.02
CA THR A 10 -17.19 -40.43 6.62
C THR A 10 -17.61 -39.52 7.76
N ASN A 11 -18.30 -38.41 7.42
CA ASN A 11 -18.84 -37.49 8.40
C ASN A 11 -19.77 -38.22 9.38
N GLY A 12 -19.66 -37.90 10.67
CA GLY A 12 -20.47 -38.53 11.71
C GLY A 12 -20.13 -39.98 12.00
N PHE A 13 -18.94 -40.46 11.60
CA PHE A 13 -18.41 -41.80 11.92
C PHE A 13 -19.31 -42.96 11.47
N LYS A 14 -19.95 -42.84 10.31
CA LYS A 14 -20.89 -43.87 9.79
C LYS A 14 -20.20 -44.99 9.03
N ASP A 15 -19.13 -44.66 8.32
CA ASP A 15 -18.35 -45.59 7.52
C ASP A 15 -16.88 -45.39 7.76
N ASN A 16 -16.19 -46.50 7.96
CA ASN A 16 -14.76 -46.58 8.07
C ASN A 16 -14.21 -47.46 6.96
N TRP A 17 -13.25 -46.94 6.23
CA TRP A 17 -12.59 -47.65 5.13
C TRP A 17 -11.09 -47.75 5.35
N THR A 18 -10.51 -48.84 4.89
CA THR A 18 -9.08 -48.93 4.60
C THR A 18 -8.90 -49.66 3.29
N MET A 19 -8.30 -48.98 2.33
CA MET A 19 -7.90 -49.54 1.04
C MET A 19 -6.39 -49.56 0.99
N GLY A 20 -5.81 -50.65 0.50
CA GLY A 20 -4.37 -50.72 0.33
C GLY A 20 -3.93 -51.93 -0.46
N PHE A 21 -2.64 -51.96 -0.80
CA PHE A 21 -2.09 -52.96 -1.70
C PHE A 21 -0.62 -53.32 -1.39
N ALA A 22 -0.26 -54.49 -1.89
CA ALA A 22 1.09 -54.90 -2.27
C ALA A 22 1.03 -55.38 -3.74
N PRO A 23 2.15 -55.52 -4.48
CA PRO A 23 2.07 -55.90 -5.88
C PRO A 23 1.32 -57.22 -6.17
N GLN A 24 1.21 -58.12 -5.19
CA GLN A 24 0.47 -59.37 -5.32
C GLN A 24 -1.03 -59.30 -4.97
N VAL A 25 -1.49 -58.25 -4.29
CA VAL A 25 -2.88 -58.19 -3.80
C VAL A 25 -3.33 -56.76 -3.47
N THR A 26 -4.59 -56.47 -3.76
CA THR A 26 -5.31 -55.28 -3.28
C THR A 26 -6.41 -55.72 -2.33
N VAL A 27 -6.49 -55.09 -1.16
CA VAL A 27 -7.50 -55.39 -0.13
C VAL A 27 -8.21 -54.11 0.25
N GLY A 28 -9.54 -54.19 0.30
CA GLY A 28 -10.42 -53.18 0.84
C GLY A 28 -11.18 -53.71 2.04
N VAL A 29 -11.24 -52.92 3.11
CA VAL A 29 -12.03 -53.22 4.30
C VAL A 29 -12.96 -52.06 4.57
N TRP A 30 -14.24 -52.38 4.74
CA TRP A 30 -15.26 -51.48 5.26
C TRP A 30 -15.74 -51.98 6.62
N VAL A 31 -15.99 -51.03 7.52
CA VAL A 31 -16.65 -51.24 8.80
C VAL A 31 -17.69 -50.15 8.97
N GLY A 32 -18.93 -50.54 9.28
CA GLY A 32 -20.04 -49.64 9.54
C GLY A 32 -21.24 -50.42 10.08
N ASN A 33 -22.22 -49.69 10.61
CA ASN A 33 -23.51 -50.29 10.97
C ASN A 33 -24.34 -50.47 9.70
N THR A 34 -24.96 -51.63 9.54
CA THR A 34 -25.72 -51.97 8.31
C THR A 34 -27.01 -51.16 8.13
N ASP A 35 -27.41 -50.41 9.15
CA ASP A 35 -28.57 -49.51 9.19
C ASP A 35 -28.21 -48.02 9.05
N ASN A 36 -26.94 -47.72 8.75
CA ASN A 36 -26.42 -46.35 8.59
C ASN A 36 -26.40 -45.50 9.88
N GLU A 37 -26.53 -46.14 11.06
CA GLU A 37 -26.31 -45.48 12.34
C GLU A 37 -24.82 -45.15 12.55
N SER A 38 -24.55 -44.06 13.26
CA SER A 38 -23.18 -43.64 13.61
C SER A 38 -22.51 -44.65 14.54
N MET A 39 -21.25 -44.99 14.25
CA MET A 39 -20.38 -45.69 15.21
C MET A 39 -19.85 -44.72 16.27
N GLN A 40 -19.54 -45.24 17.46
CA GLN A 40 -19.08 -44.41 18.58
C GLN A 40 -17.57 -44.15 18.49
N ASN A 41 -17.18 -42.97 18.00
CA ASN A 41 -15.77 -42.51 17.91
C ASN A 41 -14.84 -43.49 17.16
N VAL A 42 -15.36 -44.23 16.19
CA VAL A 42 -14.56 -45.15 15.37
C VAL A 42 -14.17 -44.46 14.06
N THR A 43 -12.88 -44.42 13.75
CA THR A 43 -12.34 -43.86 12.50
C THR A 43 -11.83 -44.97 11.59
N GLY A 44 -11.49 -44.63 10.35
CA GLY A 44 -10.77 -45.55 9.44
C GLY A 44 -9.50 -46.14 10.09
N LEU A 45 -8.81 -45.38 10.94
CA LEU A 45 -7.60 -45.82 11.63
C LEU A 45 -7.89 -46.80 12.78
N SER A 46 -8.99 -46.64 13.51
CA SER A 46 -9.33 -47.49 14.67
C SER A 46 -10.27 -48.65 14.34
N GLY A 47 -11.05 -48.58 13.24
CA GLY A 47 -12.00 -49.60 12.83
C GLY A 47 -11.49 -50.50 11.70
N ALA A 48 -11.40 -49.95 10.48
CA ALA A 48 -11.07 -50.73 9.29
C ALA A 48 -9.58 -51.09 9.16
N ALA A 49 -8.67 -50.20 9.58
CA ALA A 49 -7.24 -50.39 9.40
C ALA A 49 -6.65 -51.60 10.16
N PRO A 50 -7.05 -51.91 11.41
CA PRO A 50 -6.58 -53.11 12.11
C PRO A 50 -7.00 -54.41 11.43
N ILE A 51 -8.22 -54.47 10.90
CA ILE A 51 -8.71 -55.64 10.13
C ILE A 51 -7.92 -55.77 8.82
N TRP A 52 -7.73 -54.67 8.10
CA TRP A 52 -6.91 -54.65 6.89
C TRP A 52 -5.47 -55.13 7.17
N HIS A 53 -4.88 -54.66 8.28
CA HIS A 53 -3.55 -55.07 8.71
C HIS A 53 -3.48 -56.58 9.01
N ALA A 54 -4.47 -57.14 9.71
CA ALA A 54 -4.52 -58.58 10.01
C ALA A 54 -4.62 -59.42 8.72
N VAL A 55 -5.52 -59.04 7.80
CA VAL A 55 -5.70 -59.73 6.52
C VAL A 55 -4.43 -59.68 5.66
N MET A 56 -3.85 -58.50 5.49
CA MET A 56 -2.63 -58.33 4.69
C MET A 56 -1.43 -59.05 5.32
N SER A 57 -1.27 -58.97 6.65
CA SER A 57 -0.20 -59.67 7.36
C SER A 57 -0.30 -61.17 7.17
N LYS A 58 -1.52 -61.73 7.29
CA LYS A 58 -1.73 -63.17 7.11
C LYS A 58 -1.53 -63.63 5.67
N TYR A 59 -2.11 -62.91 4.70
CA TYR A 59 -1.98 -63.28 3.28
C TYR A 59 -0.52 -63.28 2.81
N LEU A 60 0.29 -62.37 3.35
CA LEU A 60 1.63 -62.10 2.85
C LEU A 60 2.76 -62.70 3.71
N GLU A 61 2.44 -63.49 4.75
CA GLU A 61 3.38 -64.12 5.68
C GLU A 61 4.45 -64.97 4.95
N ASP A 62 4.02 -65.82 4.02
CA ASP A 62 4.88 -66.75 3.28
C ASP A 62 5.14 -66.31 1.81
N LYS A 63 4.94 -65.03 1.51
CA LYS A 63 5.10 -64.49 0.13
C LYS A 63 6.38 -63.66 0.01
N PRO A 64 7.04 -63.66 -1.16
CA PRO A 64 8.23 -62.85 -1.37
C PRO A 64 7.90 -61.35 -1.22
N ALA A 65 8.81 -60.61 -0.58
CA ALA A 65 8.69 -59.18 -0.44
C ALA A 65 9.11 -58.47 -1.73
N ILE A 66 8.14 -58.17 -2.60
CA ILE A 66 8.35 -57.47 -3.87
C ILE A 66 7.76 -56.06 -3.81
N TRP A 67 8.33 -55.14 -4.59
CA TRP A 67 7.82 -53.78 -4.79
C TRP A 67 8.06 -53.36 -6.24
N TYR A 68 7.39 -52.31 -6.68
CA TYR A 68 7.62 -51.76 -8.01
C TYR A 68 8.97 -51.05 -8.08
N ASP A 69 9.67 -51.23 -9.20
CA ASP A 69 10.79 -50.38 -9.56
C ASP A 69 10.31 -48.96 -9.89
N GLN A 70 11.18 -47.96 -9.71
CA GLN A 70 10.87 -46.60 -10.10
C GLN A 70 10.69 -46.55 -11.63
N PRO A 71 9.52 -46.10 -12.13
CA PRO A 71 9.30 -46.02 -13.57
C PRO A 71 10.20 -44.96 -14.21
N PRO A 72 10.49 -45.08 -15.52
CA PRO A 72 11.19 -44.02 -16.25
C PRO A 72 10.38 -42.72 -16.22
N GLY A 73 11.07 -41.58 -16.29
CA GLY A 73 10.42 -40.26 -16.23
C GLY A 73 10.09 -39.78 -14.82
N ILE A 74 10.63 -40.43 -13.77
CA ILE A 74 10.62 -39.89 -12.40
C ILE A 74 12.00 -39.32 -12.08
N THR A 75 12.04 -38.08 -11.61
CA THR A 75 13.24 -37.35 -11.18
C THR A 75 13.19 -37.05 -9.69
N THR A 76 14.31 -36.63 -9.14
CA THR A 76 14.43 -36.25 -7.73
C THR A 76 14.96 -34.82 -7.63
N ARG A 77 14.35 -34.02 -6.77
CA ARG A 77 14.76 -32.63 -6.51
C ARG A 77 14.70 -32.32 -5.03
N ALA A 78 15.62 -31.49 -4.56
CA ALA A 78 15.54 -30.92 -3.23
C ALA A 78 14.44 -29.86 -3.21
N ILE A 79 13.61 -29.88 -2.16
CA ILE A 79 12.59 -28.88 -1.89
C ILE A 79 12.76 -28.33 -0.48
N CYS A 80 12.27 -27.11 -0.27
CA CYS A 80 12.04 -26.55 1.06
C CYS A 80 10.66 -27.00 1.57
N GLN A 81 10.60 -27.63 2.73
CA GLN A 81 9.38 -28.31 3.22
C GLN A 81 8.11 -27.45 3.32
N PRO A 82 8.13 -26.20 3.83
CA PRO A 82 6.89 -25.44 3.97
C PRO A 82 6.34 -24.95 2.62
N SER A 83 7.20 -24.64 1.65
CA SER A 83 6.77 -24.15 0.33
C SER A 83 6.58 -25.24 -0.71
N GLY A 84 7.33 -26.34 -0.61
CA GLY A 84 7.48 -27.32 -1.68
C GLY A 84 8.28 -26.82 -2.89
N LEU A 85 8.88 -25.62 -2.80
CA LEU A 85 9.66 -24.97 -3.85
C LEU A 85 11.16 -25.27 -3.72
N LEU A 86 11.97 -24.80 -4.68
CA LEU A 86 13.42 -25.00 -4.64
C LEU A 86 14.04 -24.24 -3.45
N PRO A 87 14.88 -24.87 -2.62
CA PRO A 87 15.47 -24.20 -1.46
C PRO A 87 16.37 -23.04 -1.88
N THR A 88 16.25 -21.92 -1.18
CA THR A 88 17.19 -20.79 -1.22
C THR A 88 18.28 -20.98 -0.15
N GLU A 89 19.25 -20.06 -0.10
CA GLU A 89 20.23 -20.00 1.00
C GLU A 89 19.59 -19.78 2.38
N TYR A 90 18.35 -19.26 2.40
CA TYR A 90 17.61 -18.96 3.64
C TYR A 90 16.78 -20.13 4.15
N CYS A 91 16.51 -21.15 3.33
CA CYS A 91 15.76 -22.34 3.77
C CYS A 91 16.64 -23.20 4.70
N PRO A 92 16.26 -23.43 5.98
CA PRO A 92 17.05 -24.20 6.93
C PRO A 92 17.33 -25.63 6.45
N GLY A 93 18.55 -26.14 6.68
CA GLY A 93 18.97 -27.44 6.17
C GLY A 93 18.12 -28.63 6.68
N ASP A 94 17.59 -28.54 7.90
CA ASP A 94 16.66 -29.53 8.48
C ASP A 94 15.24 -29.45 7.89
N ARG A 95 14.94 -28.36 7.17
CA ARG A 95 13.70 -28.16 6.39
C ARG A 95 13.89 -28.46 4.91
N GLN A 96 15.06 -28.91 4.47
CA GLN A 96 15.28 -29.36 3.10
C GLN A 96 15.12 -30.88 3.00
N ARG A 97 14.44 -31.36 1.95
CA ARG A 97 14.40 -32.79 1.64
C ARG A 97 14.32 -33.06 0.15
N TYR A 98 14.75 -34.24 -0.26
CA TYR A 98 14.54 -34.71 -1.63
C TYR A 98 13.15 -35.31 -1.78
N GLU A 99 12.46 -34.92 -2.85
CA GLU A 99 11.13 -35.42 -3.21
C GLU A 99 11.15 -35.95 -4.65
N LEU A 100 10.22 -36.87 -4.95
CA LEU A 100 10.06 -37.46 -6.28
C LEU A 100 9.08 -36.64 -7.13
N PHE A 101 9.42 -36.41 -8.39
CA PHE A 101 8.60 -35.68 -9.36
C PHE A 101 8.49 -36.45 -10.67
N VAL A 102 7.37 -36.27 -11.37
CA VAL A 102 7.33 -36.58 -12.80
C VAL A 102 8.26 -35.58 -13.50
N ALA A 103 9.12 -36.06 -14.38
CA ALA A 103 10.08 -35.22 -15.09
C ALA A 103 9.35 -34.11 -15.85
N GLY A 104 9.75 -32.86 -15.61
CA GLY A 104 9.11 -31.67 -16.15
C GLY A 104 8.03 -31.06 -15.24
N THR A 105 7.72 -31.67 -14.10
CA THR A 105 6.79 -31.11 -13.09
C THR A 105 7.49 -30.72 -11.80
N GLU A 106 8.83 -30.81 -11.73
CA GLU A 106 9.57 -30.28 -10.59
C GLU A 106 9.32 -28.77 -10.39
N PRO A 107 9.39 -28.27 -9.15
CA PRO A 107 9.32 -26.83 -8.91
C PRO A 107 10.45 -26.11 -9.64
N THR A 108 10.11 -24.99 -10.28
CA THR A 108 11.05 -24.11 -10.98
C THR A 108 11.26 -22.79 -10.24
N LEU A 109 10.39 -22.48 -9.28
CA LEU A 109 10.45 -21.28 -8.46
C LEU A 109 11.28 -21.55 -7.20
N ALA A 110 11.96 -20.50 -6.74
CA ALA A 110 12.66 -20.48 -5.47
C ALA A 110 11.68 -20.36 -4.29
N ASP A 111 12.10 -20.86 -3.14
CA ASP A 111 11.39 -20.72 -1.87
C ASP A 111 11.05 -19.27 -1.57
N ASN A 112 9.81 -19.05 -1.16
CA ASN A 112 9.25 -17.74 -0.83
C ASN A 112 8.70 -17.70 0.60
N ILE A 113 8.94 -18.73 1.42
CA ILE A 113 8.49 -18.79 2.80
C ILE A 113 9.58 -18.29 3.75
N TRP A 114 10.83 -18.74 3.56
CA TRP A 114 11.95 -18.25 4.37
C TRP A 114 12.52 -16.97 3.76
N GLN A 115 12.18 -15.83 4.36
CA GLN A 115 12.52 -14.52 3.83
C GLN A 115 13.49 -13.76 4.74
N PRO A 116 14.55 -13.16 4.19
CA PRO A 116 15.47 -12.31 4.94
C PRO A 116 14.90 -10.90 5.14
N PHE A 117 15.18 -10.31 6.30
CA PHE A 117 14.87 -8.92 6.63
C PHE A 117 16.11 -8.29 7.27
N GLU A 118 16.44 -7.06 6.88
CA GLU A 118 17.45 -6.28 7.58
C GLU A 118 16.87 -5.71 8.87
N ILE A 119 17.47 -6.06 9.99
CA ILE A 119 17.06 -5.65 11.33
C ILE A 119 18.16 -4.75 11.90
N ASP A 120 17.73 -3.64 12.49
CA ASP A 120 18.59 -2.85 13.35
C ASP A 120 18.85 -3.64 14.64
N SER A 121 20.07 -4.13 14.80
CA SER A 121 20.48 -4.98 15.92
C SER A 121 20.32 -4.33 17.30
N GLU A 122 20.28 -3.00 17.38
CA GLU A 122 20.11 -2.26 18.64
C GLU A 122 18.64 -2.05 18.99
N THR A 123 17.81 -1.69 18.01
CA THR A 123 16.38 -1.41 18.26
C THR A 123 15.48 -2.63 18.11
N GLY A 124 15.94 -3.66 17.40
CA GLY A 124 15.16 -4.84 17.03
C GLY A 124 14.08 -4.56 15.97
N LYS A 125 14.08 -3.37 15.36
CA LYS A 125 13.14 -2.94 14.32
C LYS A 125 13.72 -3.16 12.92
N LEU A 126 12.92 -3.01 11.87
CA LEU A 126 13.43 -3.05 10.49
C LEU A 126 14.49 -1.96 10.32
N ALA A 127 15.65 -2.29 9.75
CA ALA A 127 16.65 -1.29 9.42
C ALA A 127 16.06 -0.27 8.43
N SER A 128 16.29 1.00 8.69
CA SER A 128 15.93 2.08 7.75
C SER A 128 17.17 2.49 6.98
N PRO A 129 17.07 3.26 5.88
CA PRO A 129 18.25 3.77 5.18
C PRO A 129 19.25 4.49 6.08
N SER A 130 18.80 5.15 7.15
CA SER A 130 19.68 5.82 8.11
C SER A 130 20.33 4.89 9.15
N THR A 131 19.96 3.61 9.23
CA THR A 131 20.63 2.65 10.11
C THR A 131 22.07 2.43 9.63
N PRO A 132 23.09 2.62 10.49
CA PRO A 132 24.49 2.39 10.13
C PRO A 132 24.75 0.95 9.67
N PRO A 133 25.62 0.71 8.66
CA PRO A 133 25.90 -0.63 8.13
C PRO A 133 26.31 -1.65 9.19
N GLU A 134 27.11 -1.27 10.17
CA GLU A 134 27.58 -2.11 11.27
C GLU A 134 26.47 -2.59 12.22
N ARG A 135 25.30 -1.94 12.18
CA ARG A 135 24.15 -2.28 13.02
C ARG A 135 23.08 -3.07 12.26
N ARG A 136 23.20 -3.19 10.94
CA ARG A 136 22.29 -3.96 10.11
C ARG A 136 22.62 -5.44 10.22
N GLU A 137 21.64 -6.22 10.66
CA GLU A 137 21.72 -7.66 10.79
C GLU A 137 20.64 -8.31 9.94
N VAL A 138 20.99 -9.24 9.07
CA VAL A 138 20.00 -10.03 8.33
C VAL A 138 19.40 -11.08 9.25
N ARG A 139 18.09 -11.04 9.47
CA ARG A 139 17.33 -12.10 10.16
C ARG A 139 16.32 -12.73 9.21
N VAL A 140 16.23 -14.06 9.24
CA VAL A 140 15.33 -14.83 8.39
C VAL A 140 14.07 -15.20 9.17
N TYR A 141 12.91 -15.02 8.56
CA TYR A 141 11.61 -15.33 9.15
C TYR A 141 10.81 -16.31 8.27
N GLU A 142 9.96 -17.12 8.90
CA GLU A 142 9.00 -18.01 8.23
C GLU A 142 7.71 -17.22 7.92
N ILE A 143 7.56 -16.78 6.68
CA ILE A 143 6.45 -15.96 6.20
C ILE A 143 5.42 -16.87 5.52
N LEU A 144 4.41 -17.28 6.28
CA LEU A 144 3.30 -18.11 5.78
C LEU A 144 2.20 -17.25 5.14
N PRO A 145 1.36 -17.83 4.27
CA PRO A 145 0.21 -17.14 3.68
C PRO A 145 -0.74 -16.55 4.74
N GLN A 146 -1.45 -15.47 4.38
CA GLN A 146 -2.34 -14.74 5.30
C GLN A 146 -3.44 -15.63 5.90
N GLU A 147 -3.90 -16.65 5.16
CA GLU A 147 -4.89 -17.62 5.63
C GLU A 147 -4.39 -18.45 6.84
N ALA A 148 -3.07 -18.52 7.04
CA ALA A 148 -2.44 -19.19 8.17
C ALA A 148 -2.13 -18.26 9.37
N ALA A 149 -2.54 -16.98 9.34
CA ALA A 149 -2.18 -16.00 10.36
C ALA A 149 -2.60 -16.40 11.79
N ASP A 150 -3.79 -17.00 11.94
CA ASP A 150 -4.25 -17.49 13.24
C ASP A 150 -3.37 -18.64 13.75
N TRP A 151 -3.01 -19.57 12.86
CA TRP A 151 -2.11 -20.68 13.18
C TRP A 151 -0.70 -20.20 13.54
N VAL A 152 -0.15 -19.22 12.81
CA VAL A 152 1.13 -18.57 13.10
C VAL A 152 1.13 -18.00 14.53
N ARG A 153 0.06 -17.30 14.90
CA ARG A 153 -0.10 -16.70 16.23
C ARG A 153 -0.24 -17.77 17.32
N GLU A 154 -1.05 -18.80 17.09
CA GLU A 154 -1.26 -19.90 18.04
C GLU A 154 0.00 -20.74 18.29
N ASN A 155 0.86 -20.88 17.27
CA ASN A 155 2.11 -21.63 17.37
C ASN A 155 3.31 -20.76 17.76
N GLY A 156 3.11 -19.45 17.99
CA GLY A 156 4.16 -18.53 18.42
C GLY A 156 5.31 -18.40 17.41
N ILE A 157 5.02 -18.51 16.11
CA ILE A 157 6.03 -18.35 15.07
C ILE A 157 6.44 -16.88 15.00
N THR A 158 7.73 -16.61 15.24
CA THR A 158 8.27 -15.26 15.23
C THR A 158 8.02 -14.60 13.87
N GLN A 159 7.46 -13.40 13.89
CA GLN A 159 7.21 -12.58 12.71
C GLN A 159 8.20 -11.40 12.66
N PRO A 160 8.52 -10.88 11.47
CA PRO A 160 9.36 -9.71 11.35
C PRO A 160 8.69 -8.51 12.04
N PRO A 161 9.47 -7.57 12.58
CA PRO A 161 8.94 -6.30 13.05
C PRO A 161 8.29 -5.54 11.89
N THR A 162 7.26 -4.75 12.20
CA THR A 162 6.57 -3.91 11.21
C THR A 162 7.06 -2.46 11.22
N GLU A 163 7.65 -2.03 12.33
CA GLU A 163 8.19 -0.68 12.49
C GLU A 163 9.60 -0.59 11.92
N GLN A 164 9.90 0.55 11.28
CA GLN A 164 11.27 0.91 10.90
C GLN A 164 12.01 1.57 12.06
N SER A 165 13.32 1.35 12.11
CA SER A 165 14.22 2.00 13.06
C SER A 165 14.35 3.48 12.71
N GLY A 166 14.13 4.36 13.70
CA GLY A 166 14.37 5.79 13.56
C GLY A 166 15.86 6.14 13.68
N LEU A 167 16.20 7.40 13.40
CA LEU A 167 17.53 7.95 13.70
C LEU A 167 17.76 7.92 15.21
N LEU A 168 18.80 7.21 15.68
CA LEU A 168 19.25 7.31 17.06
C LEU A 168 20.16 8.53 17.21
N ALA A 169 20.17 9.15 18.40
CA ALA A 169 21.02 10.32 18.65
C ALA A 169 22.52 10.02 18.47
N SER A 170 22.93 8.76 18.68
CA SER A 170 24.28 8.27 18.42
C SER A 170 24.65 8.21 16.95
N ASP A 171 23.67 8.14 16.05
CA ASP A 171 23.86 8.00 14.61
C ASP A 171 23.97 9.38 13.93
N VAL A 172 23.68 10.45 14.66
CA VAL A 172 23.71 11.81 14.14
C VAL A 172 25.12 12.38 14.33
N ASP A 173 25.87 12.44 13.23
CA ASP A 173 27.04 13.31 13.13
C ASP A 173 26.59 14.67 12.60
N PRO A 174 26.54 15.74 13.43
CA PRO A 174 26.11 17.05 12.95
C PRO A 174 27.06 17.64 11.91
N ASP A 175 28.31 17.16 11.82
CA ASP A 175 29.27 17.59 10.80
C ASP A 175 29.13 16.82 9.48
N VAL A 176 28.39 15.70 9.46
CA VAL A 176 28.16 14.85 8.28
C VAL A 176 26.67 14.47 8.20
N ALA A 177 25.88 15.30 7.51
CA ALA A 177 24.44 15.11 7.46
C ALA A 177 23.83 15.63 6.15
N ILE A 178 22.78 14.96 5.67
CA ILE A 178 21.88 15.48 4.63
C ILE A 178 20.64 16.05 5.32
N ILE A 179 20.40 17.34 5.11
CA ILE A 179 19.27 18.10 5.64
C ILE A 179 18.11 18.15 4.63
N PHE A 180 18.43 18.20 3.33
CA PHE A 180 17.44 18.18 2.26
C PHE A 180 17.90 17.28 1.09
N PRO A 181 17.02 16.44 0.52
CA PRO A 181 15.62 16.21 0.91
C PRO A 181 15.48 15.63 2.33
N PRO A 182 14.38 15.95 3.04
CA PRO A 182 14.15 15.37 4.36
C PRO A 182 13.97 13.86 4.24
N PRO A 183 14.23 13.08 5.29
CA PRO A 183 13.97 11.64 5.29
C PRO A 183 12.54 11.33 4.85
N GLN A 184 12.41 10.40 3.91
CA GLN A 184 11.14 9.99 3.29
C GLN A 184 10.43 11.12 2.51
N GLY A 185 11.11 12.24 2.25
CA GLY A 185 10.55 13.38 1.54
C GLY A 185 10.29 13.09 0.06
N TYR A 186 9.53 13.98 -0.57
CA TYR A 186 9.16 13.88 -1.99
C TYR A 186 9.82 15.01 -2.76
N VAL A 187 10.30 14.72 -3.98
CA VAL A 187 11.01 15.68 -4.81
C VAL A 187 10.68 15.52 -6.30
N LYS A 188 10.97 16.56 -7.07
CA LYS A 188 10.87 16.59 -8.52
C LYS A 188 11.86 17.59 -9.13
N ASP A 189 11.94 17.60 -10.45
CA ASP A 189 12.78 18.51 -11.24
C ASP A 189 14.26 18.44 -10.80
N VAL A 190 14.91 19.58 -10.58
CA VAL A 190 16.27 19.67 -10.08
C VAL A 190 16.26 19.95 -8.58
N VAL A 191 16.86 19.04 -7.81
CA VAL A 191 16.88 19.03 -6.35
C VAL A 191 18.25 19.50 -5.86
N GLU A 192 18.29 20.55 -5.06
CA GLU A 192 19.50 20.92 -4.32
C GLU A 192 19.65 20.03 -3.10
N ILE A 193 20.61 19.10 -3.12
CA ILE A 193 20.93 18.30 -1.94
C ILE A 193 21.69 19.21 -0.97
N ARG A 194 21.15 19.41 0.23
CA ARG A 194 21.70 20.34 1.22
C ARG A 194 22.08 19.64 2.50
N GLY A 195 23.15 20.10 3.15
CA GLY A 195 23.66 19.44 4.35
C GLY A 195 24.96 20.00 4.89
N ASN A 196 25.62 19.17 5.69
CA ASN A 196 26.93 19.40 6.28
C ASN A 196 27.90 18.32 5.80
N ALA A 197 29.09 18.73 5.38
CA ALA A 197 30.22 17.85 5.08
C ALA A 197 31.50 18.53 5.58
N ARG A 198 32.00 18.12 6.76
CA ARG A 198 33.14 18.79 7.41
C ARG A 198 34.22 17.81 7.87
N GLY A 199 35.47 18.28 7.81
CA GLY A 199 36.67 17.57 8.27
C GLY A 199 37.27 16.59 7.28
N GLY A 200 36.86 16.61 6.00
CA GLY A 200 37.42 15.77 4.94
C GLY A 200 36.80 16.06 3.57
N SER A 201 37.35 15.47 2.50
CA SER A 201 36.73 15.48 1.17
C SER A 201 35.41 14.72 1.20
N TYR A 202 34.46 15.06 0.33
CA TYR A 202 33.16 14.41 0.29
C TYR A 202 32.67 14.11 -1.11
N ARG A 203 31.78 13.12 -1.21
CA ARG A 203 31.00 12.83 -2.41
C ARG A 203 29.57 12.49 -2.04
N VAL A 204 28.66 12.73 -2.97
CA VAL A 204 27.25 12.35 -2.83
C VAL A 204 26.91 11.32 -3.90
N GLU A 205 26.20 10.28 -3.51
CA GLU A 205 25.76 9.20 -4.38
C GLU A 205 24.27 8.95 -4.16
N PHE A 206 23.61 8.34 -5.14
CA PHE A 206 22.25 7.86 -5.01
C PHE A 206 22.08 6.47 -5.62
N GLY A 207 21.04 5.76 -5.21
CA GLY A 207 20.64 4.49 -5.80
C GLY A 207 19.14 4.23 -5.63
N SER A 208 18.59 3.31 -6.40
CA SER A 208 17.17 2.97 -6.37
C SER A 208 16.82 2.08 -5.17
N GLY A 209 15.66 2.34 -4.55
CA GLY A 209 15.18 1.64 -3.37
C GLY A 209 15.71 2.18 -2.03
N ASP A 210 15.25 1.58 -0.93
CA ASP A 210 15.71 1.88 0.44
C ASP A 210 17.10 1.27 0.75
N ASP A 211 17.49 0.19 0.05
CA ASP A 211 18.84 -0.39 0.13
C ASP A 211 19.42 -0.70 -1.27
N PRO A 212 20.02 0.31 -1.92
CA PRO A 212 20.53 0.16 -3.28
C PRO A 212 21.74 -0.77 -3.38
N GLN A 213 21.65 -1.74 -4.29
CA GLN A 213 22.77 -2.63 -4.64
C GLN A 213 23.80 -1.97 -5.57
N SER A 214 23.41 -0.88 -6.24
CA SER A 214 24.26 -0.08 -7.13
C SER A 214 24.10 1.39 -6.81
N TRP A 215 25.23 2.12 -6.87
CA TRP A 215 25.31 3.53 -6.52
C TRP A 215 25.84 4.34 -7.69
N GLN A 216 25.21 5.49 -7.94
CA GLN A 216 25.65 6.47 -8.93
C GLN A 216 26.09 7.74 -8.22
N GLN A 217 27.31 8.19 -8.49
CA GLN A 217 27.81 9.45 -7.96
C GLN A 217 27.15 10.66 -8.64
N ILE A 218 26.80 11.65 -7.84
CA ILE A 218 26.31 12.96 -8.26
C ILE A 218 27.51 13.91 -8.24
N GLY A 219 27.84 14.47 -9.41
CA GLY A 219 28.96 15.39 -9.53
C GLY A 219 30.34 14.77 -9.22
N PRO A 220 31.39 15.61 -9.07
CA PRO A 220 32.73 15.17 -8.72
C PRO A 220 32.89 14.94 -7.20
N GLU A 221 34.05 14.45 -6.77
CA GLU A 221 34.46 14.55 -5.37
C GLU A 221 34.89 15.99 -5.05
N HIS A 222 34.46 16.48 -3.88
CA HIS A 222 34.70 17.85 -3.42
C HIS A 222 35.70 17.87 -2.27
N GLY A 223 36.55 18.89 -2.22
CA GLY A 223 37.61 19.02 -1.20
C GLY A 223 37.31 20.08 -0.14
N GLU A 224 36.30 20.92 -0.39
CA GLU A 224 35.83 21.97 0.48
C GLU A 224 34.90 21.44 1.57
N GLU A 225 34.82 22.18 2.68
CA GLU A 225 33.84 21.92 3.72
C GLU A 225 32.54 22.70 3.44
N VAL A 226 31.41 22.05 3.70
CA VAL A 226 30.08 22.65 3.57
C VAL A 226 29.36 22.61 4.92
N SER A 227 28.74 23.73 5.29
CA SER A 227 27.90 23.85 6.49
C SER A 227 26.56 24.48 6.11
N ASN A 228 25.48 23.72 6.28
CA ASN A 228 24.10 24.07 5.92
C ASN A 228 23.96 24.61 4.49
N GLY A 229 24.80 24.09 3.59
CA GLY A 229 24.95 24.54 2.21
C GLY A 229 24.49 23.49 1.21
N VAL A 230 24.65 23.80 -0.07
CA VAL A 230 24.40 22.85 -1.16
C VAL A 230 25.61 21.92 -1.27
N LEU A 231 25.36 20.61 -1.15
CA LEU A 231 26.34 19.56 -1.35
C LEU A 231 26.41 19.18 -2.83
N GLU A 232 25.25 19.01 -3.47
CA GLU A 232 25.12 18.60 -4.86
C GLU A 232 23.77 19.05 -5.48
N ARG A 233 23.66 18.95 -6.81
CA ARG A 233 22.37 19.13 -7.53
C ARG A 233 22.01 17.87 -8.31
N LEU A 234 20.85 17.30 -8.02
CA LEU A 234 20.33 16.12 -8.70
C LEU A 234 19.22 16.50 -9.67
N ASP A 235 19.40 16.23 -10.97
CA ASP A 235 18.31 16.26 -11.94
C ASP A 235 17.54 14.94 -11.87
N THR A 236 16.26 14.99 -11.50
CA THR A 236 15.39 13.82 -11.36
C THR A 236 14.65 13.47 -12.64
N ASN A 237 14.71 14.31 -13.68
CA ASN A 237 14.06 14.06 -14.96
C ASN A 237 14.46 12.74 -15.65
N PRO A 238 15.74 12.32 -15.66
CA PRO A 238 16.12 11.05 -16.26
C PRO A 238 15.79 9.83 -15.39
N LEU A 239 15.37 10.03 -14.13
CA LEU A 239 15.08 8.94 -13.19
C LEU A 239 13.64 8.44 -13.39
N GLU A 240 13.40 7.16 -13.08
CA GLU A 240 12.03 6.65 -12.95
C GLU A 240 11.38 7.18 -11.66
N GLU A 241 10.06 7.35 -11.65
CA GLU A 241 9.36 7.70 -10.41
C GLU A 241 9.42 6.55 -9.42
N GLY A 242 9.66 6.87 -8.15
CA GLY A 242 9.83 5.86 -7.13
C GLY A 242 10.80 6.28 -6.04
N ARG A 243 11.14 5.30 -5.21
CA ARG A 243 11.95 5.50 -4.03
C ARG A 243 13.43 5.38 -4.34
N TYR A 244 14.22 6.29 -3.79
CA TYR A 244 15.68 6.34 -3.90
C TYR A 244 16.33 6.62 -2.55
N THR A 245 17.58 6.22 -2.41
CA THR A 245 18.41 6.53 -1.24
C THR A 245 19.60 7.40 -1.66
N LEU A 246 19.82 8.50 -0.94
CA LEU A 246 21.04 9.30 -0.98
C LEU A 246 22.05 8.78 0.04
N ARG A 247 23.32 8.85 -0.35
CA ARG A 247 24.47 8.60 0.51
C ARG A 247 25.45 9.77 0.40
N LEU A 248 25.75 10.40 1.52
CA LEU A 248 26.88 11.31 1.67
C LEU A 248 28.03 10.54 2.31
N PHE A 249 29.20 10.53 1.67
CA PHE A 249 30.42 9.99 2.24
C PHE A 249 31.43 11.11 2.46
N VAL A 250 31.99 11.21 3.66
CA VAL A 250 33.04 12.16 4.03
C VAL A 250 34.29 11.40 4.46
N ASN A 251 35.41 11.68 3.81
CA ASN A 251 36.70 11.05 4.07
C ASN A 251 37.38 11.65 5.30
N ARG A 252 36.83 11.30 6.47
CA ARG A 252 37.28 11.73 7.79
C ARG A 252 37.21 10.54 8.75
N ASP A 253 38.17 10.42 9.67
CA ASP A 253 38.15 9.44 10.78
C ASP A 253 37.87 7.98 10.34
N GLY A 254 38.41 7.56 9.19
CA GLY A 254 38.20 6.22 8.63
C GLY A 254 37.02 6.10 7.65
N GLY A 255 36.33 7.20 7.37
CA GLY A 255 35.16 7.27 6.48
C GLY A 255 33.88 7.41 7.30
N ARG A 256 33.19 8.55 7.15
CA ARG A 256 31.87 8.79 7.72
C ARG A 256 30.82 8.79 6.64
N GLU A 257 29.67 8.23 6.95
CA GLU A 257 28.59 8.05 5.99
C GLU A 257 27.26 8.49 6.60
N TYR A 258 26.46 9.20 5.81
CA TYR A 258 25.08 9.53 6.14
C TYR A 258 24.17 9.10 4.99
N ARG A 259 23.04 8.47 5.32
CA ARG A 259 22.04 8.02 4.36
C ARG A 259 20.67 8.58 4.68
N THR A 260 19.92 8.90 3.64
CA THR A 260 18.51 9.28 3.72
C THR A 260 17.78 8.85 2.46
N SER A 261 16.51 8.48 2.54
CA SER A 261 15.71 8.18 1.35
C SER A 261 14.69 9.27 1.04
N PHE A 262 14.30 9.31 -0.23
CA PHE A 262 13.35 10.25 -0.79
C PHE A 262 12.58 9.57 -1.93
N THR A 263 11.47 10.17 -2.35
CA THR A 263 10.64 9.68 -3.45
C THR A 263 10.65 10.70 -4.58
N VAL A 264 11.01 10.25 -5.79
CA VAL A 264 10.83 11.05 -7.01
C VAL A 264 9.39 10.90 -7.46
N ASP A 265 8.67 12.01 -7.50
CA ASP A 265 7.27 12.07 -7.89
C ASP A 265 6.98 13.32 -8.74
N ARG A 266 6.68 13.10 -10.02
CA ARG A 266 6.41 14.16 -11.00
C ARG A 266 4.97 14.08 -11.51
N THR A 267 4.19 13.09 -11.05
CA THR A 267 2.83 12.87 -11.52
C THR A 267 1.89 13.68 -10.63
N PRO A 268 1.16 14.67 -11.18
CA PRO A 268 0.21 15.43 -10.37
C PRO A 268 -0.88 14.55 -9.78
N PRO A 269 -1.43 14.91 -8.60
CA PRO A 269 -2.56 14.21 -8.02
C PRO A 269 -3.78 14.32 -8.93
N THR A 270 -4.76 13.45 -8.74
CA THR A 270 -6.11 13.61 -9.33
C THR A 270 -7.08 14.13 -8.27
N ALA A 271 -8.09 14.88 -8.68
CA ALA A 271 -9.05 15.46 -7.75
C ALA A 271 -10.44 15.61 -8.36
N VAL A 272 -11.46 15.23 -7.60
CA VAL A 272 -12.87 15.42 -7.96
C VAL A 272 -13.57 16.21 -6.85
N LEU A 273 -14.18 17.34 -7.21
CA LEU A 273 -15.13 18.03 -6.33
C LEU A 273 -16.46 17.27 -6.43
N SER A 274 -16.79 16.54 -5.37
CA SER A 274 -17.97 15.67 -5.32
C SER A 274 -19.21 16.38 -4.80
N GLU A 275 -19.03 17.36 -3.91
CA GLU A 275 -20.07 18.29 -3.47
C GLU A 275 -19.49 19.71 -3.42
N PRO A 276 -20.30 20.75 -3.71
CA PRO A 276 -21.69 20.67 -4.16
C PRO A 276 -21.85 20.18 -5.62
N LYS A 277 -23.09 19.90 -6.04
CA LYS A 277 -23.38 19.63 -7.46
C LYS A 277 -23.44 20.91 -8.29
N PRO A 278 -23.13 20.84 -9.61
CA PRO A 278 -23.37 21.95 -10.52
C PRO A 278 -24.81 22.47 -10.44
N ASP A 279 -24.92 23.79 -10.41
CA ASP A 279 -26.16 24.57 -10.41
C ASP A 279 -27.09 24.28 -9.21
N GLN A 280 -26.55 23.72 -8.13
CA GLN A 280 -27.32 23.47 -6.91
C GLN A 280 -27.78 24.79 -6.27
N LEU A 281 -29.06 24.85 -5.91
CA LEU A 281 -29.70 25.98 -5.24
C LEU A 281 -29.75 25.77 -3.73
N TYR A 282 -29.35 26.79 -2.98
CA TYR A 282 -29.42 26.88 -1.52
C TYR A 282 -30.34 28.03 -1.10
N VAL A 283 -31.04 27.87 0.02
CA VAL A 283 -31.92 28.88 0.61
C VAL A 283 -31.33 29.30 1.96
N MET A 284 -30.88 30.55 2.08
CA MET A 284 -30.13 31.04 3.25
C MET A 284 -30.82 30.76 4.60
N GLU A 285 -32.15 30.83 4.67
CA GLU A 285 -32.90 30.57 5.91
C GLU A 285 -33.05 29.07 6.24
N ASP A 286 -32.91 28.19 5.26
CA ASP A 286 -33.05 26.74 5.42
C ASP A 286 -31.66 26.05 5.45
N ASP A 287 -30.66 26.63 4.78
CA ASP A 287 -29.30 26.14 4.62
C ASP A 287 -28.29 27.11 5.28
N GLU A 288 -27.62 26.67 6.35
CA GLU A 288 -26.61 27.51 7.01
C GLU A 288 -25.24 27.52 6.29
N GLN A 289 -24.96 26.48 5.51
CA GLN A 289 -23.65 26.23 4.91
C GLN A 289 -23.73 25.40 3.62
N ILE A 290 -22.71 25.55 2.77
CA ILE A 290 -22.45 24.67 1.63
C ILE A 290 -21.32 23.71 2.01
N ASN A 291 -21.58 22.42 1.98
CA ASN A 291 -20.56 21.40 2.20
C ASN A 291 -19.76 21.21 0.91
N ILE A 292 -18.45 21.39 0.98
CA ILE A 292 -17.53 21.26 -0.16
C ILE A 292 -16.67 20.02 0.10
N ASN A 293 -16.85 19.00 -0.74
CA ASN A 293 -16.18 17.72 -0.59
C ASN A 293 -15.27 17.46 -1.79
N VAL A 294 -13.99 17.26 -1.53
CA VAL A 294 -12.99 16.93 -2.55
C VAL A 294 -12.49 15.50 -2.31
N LEU A 295 -12.43 14.73 -3.38
CA LEU A 295 -11.88 13.37 -3.39
C LEU A 295 -10.55 13.39 -4.16
N PRO A 296 -9.43 13.69 -3.48
CA PRO A 296 -8.11 13.62 -4.09
C PRO A 296 -7.59 12.17 -4.10
N SER A 297 -6.79 11.83 -5.11
CA SER A 297 -6.08 10.57 -5.18
C SER A 297 -4.71 10.79 -5.77
N ASP A 298 -3.70 10.23 -5.11
CA ASP A 298 -2.32 10.22 -5.56
C ASP A 298 -1.67 8.86 -5.22
N ARG A 299 -0.65 8.48 -5.98
CA ARG A 299 0.05 7.20 -5.78
C ARG A 299 0.88 7.21 -4.50
N TRP A 300 1.38 8.37 -4.08
CA TRP A 300 2.40 8.50 -3.06
C TRP A 300 1.92 9.25 -1.84
N ASN A 301 1.51 10.52 -2.00
CA ASN A 301 1.10 11.36 -0.88
C ASN A 301 0.34 12.61 -1.33
N ILE A 302 -0.81 12.88 -0.71
CA ILE A 302 -1.45 14.19 -0.74
C ILE A 302 -0.87 15.04 0.40
N ASP A 303 -0.30 16.21 0.07
CA ASP A 303 0.21 17.18 1.04
C ASP A 303 -0.94 18.01 1.62
N ARG A 304 -1.72 18.65 0.74
CA ARG A 304 -2.82 19.54 1.16
C ARG A 304 -3.86 19.77 0.07
N VAL A 305 -5.04 20.21 0.51
CA VAL A 305 -6.11 20.73 -0.33
C VAL A 305 -6.44 22.15 0.09
N VAL A 306 -6.46 23.07 -0.87
CA VAL A 306 -6.85 24.47 -0.68
C VAL A 306 -8.20 24.67 -1.34
N PHE A 307 -9.19 25.11 -0.57
CA PHE A 307 -10.55 25.34 -1.06
C PHE A 307 -10.78 26.81 -1.35
N PHE A 308 -11.45 27.08 -2.46
CA PHE A 308 -11.72 28.42 -2.95
C PHE A 308 -13.22 28.63 -3.11
N VAL A 309 -13.68 29.82 -2.71
CA VAL A 309 -15.00 30.35 -3.08
C VAL A 309 -14.78 31.72 -3.70
N ASP A 310 -15.36 31.92 -4.87
CA ASP A 310 -15.26 33.13 -5.67
C ASP A 310 -13.81 33.60 -5.85
N GLY A 311 -12.93 32.67 -6.23
CA GLY A 311 -11.50 32.93 -6.49
C GLY A 311 -10.65 33.17 -5.24
N SER A 312 -11.26 33.27 -4.05
CA SER A 312 -10.54 33.50 -2.79
C SER A 312 -10.37 32.20 -2.01
N PRO A 313 -9.15 31.86 -1.54
CA PRO A 313 -8.96 30.70 -0.67
C PRO A 313 -9.62 30.97 0.68
N PHE A 314 -10.41 30.04 1.19
CA PHE A 314 -11.05 30.18 2.49
C PHE A 314 -10.54 29.19 3.54
N VAL A 315 -10.06 28.01 3.12
CA VAL A 315 -9.49 27.00 4.02
C VAL A 315 -8.43 26.17 3.31
N THR A 316 -7.42 25.75 4.07
CA THR A 316 -6.41 24.76 3.66
C THR A 316 -6.42 23.64 4.67
N THR A 317 -6.50 22.41 4.20
CA THR A 317 -6.42 21.22 5.06
C THR A 317 -5.33 20.28 4.57
N THR A 318 -4.64 19.65 5.52
CA THR A 318 -3.54 18.70 5.28
C THR A 318 -3.93 17.29 5.70
N VAL A 319 -5.15 17.08 6.21
CA VAL A 319 -5.59 15.81 6.78
C VAL A 319 -6.94 15.41 6.21
N ALA A 320 -7.04 14.18 5.73
CA ALA A 320 -8.29 13.60 5.26
C ALA A 320 -9.26 13.31 6.43
N PRO A 321 -10.59 13.32 6.20
CA PRO A 321 -11.28 13.58 4.93
C PRO A 321 -11.28 15.06 4.53
N TYR A 322 -11.20 15.33 3.23
CA TYR A 322 -11.18 16.68 2.65
C TYR A 322 -12.60 17.21 2.45
N ASN A 323 -13.27 17.49 3.56
CA ASN A 323 -14.64 18.00 3.60
C ASN A 323 -14.70 19.27 4.44
N GLU A 324 -15.14 20.37 3.83
CA GLU A 324 -15.16 21.68 4.48
C GLU A 324 -16.52 22.34 4.32
N ALA A 325 -16.95 23.04 5.36
CA ALA A 325 -18.21 23.77 5.36
C ALA A 325 -17.99 25.26 5.10
N TRP A 326 -18.49 25.76 3.99
CA TRP A 326 -18.50 27.20 3.71
C TRP A 326 -19.81 27.81 4.20
N LYS A 327 -19.74 28.65 5.23
CA LYS A 327 -20.91 29.32 5.81
C LYS A 327 -21.52 30.29 4.80
N ILE A 328 -22.80 30.11 4.49
CA ILE A 328 -23.52 30.97 3.56
C ILE A 328 -23.69 32.36 4.19
N LYS A 329 -23.39 33.39 3.41
CA LYS A 329 -23.66 34.78 3.73
C LYS A 329 -24.06 35.50 2.46
N MET A 330 -25.30 35.98 2.42
CA MET A 330 -25.73 36.87 1.34
C MET A 330 -25.28 38.30 1.63
N GLN A 331 -24.80 38.98 0.59
CA GLN A 331 -24.49 40.40 0.60
C GLN A 331 -25.79 41.20 0.39
N ASP A 332 -25.96 42.29 1.12
CA ASP A 332 -27.03 43.26 0.85
C ASP A 332 -26.67 44.07 -0.40
N VAL A 333 -26.91 43.46 -1.55
CA VAL A 333 -26.79 44.07 -2.87
C VAL A 333 -28.04 44.93 -3.11
N GLY A 334 -28.15 46.03 -2.37
CA GLY A 334 -29.22 47.01 -2.51
C GLY A 334 -29.49 47.33 -3.99
N GLN A 335 -30.78 47.36 -4.35
CA GLN A 335 -31.34 47.49 -5.71
C GLN A 335 -30.29 47.54 -6.82
N ILE A 336 -30.11 46.41 -7.52
CA ILE A 336 -29.24 46.31 -8.70
C ILE A 336 -29.80 47.23 -9.81
N GLU A 337 -29.53 48.53 -9.72
CA GLU A 337 -29.69 49.52 -10.78
C GLU A 337 -28.30 49.72 -11.40
N ALA A 338 -27.93 48.84 -12.32
CA ALA A 338 -26.68 48.94 -13.06
C ALA A 338 -26.91 48.65 -14.55
N PRO A 339 -26.13 49.28 -15.45
CA PRO A 339 -26.36 49.25 -16.89
C PRO A 339 -26.18 47.85 -17.49
N GLU A 340 -26.78 47.62 -18.66
CA GLU A 340 -26.90 46.33 -19.35
C GLU A 340 -25.64 45.46 -19.30
N THR A 341 -25.60 44.46 -18.41
CA THR A 341 -24.66 43.34 -18.48
C THR A 341 -25.39 42.00 -18.42
N ASP A 342 -24.82 41.05 -19.16
CA ASP A 342 -25.08 39.63 -19.37
C ASP A 342 -26.47 39.06 -18.99
N ASN A 343 -27.12 38.48 -20.01
CA ASN A 343 -28.31 37.67 -19.82
C ASN A 343 -27.96 36.41 -19.00
N TRP A 344 -28.62 36.22 -17.87
CA TRP A 344 -28.61 34.94 -17.18
C TRP A 344 -29.75 34.10 -17.73
N LEU A 345 -29.46 32.91 -18.25
CA LEU A 345 -30.49 32.05 -18.85
C LEU A 345 -31.23 31.19 -17.83
N GLY A 346 -30.81 31.21 -16.56
CA GLY A 346 -31.24 30.22 -15.56
C GLY A 346 -30.53 28.88 -15.74
N PHE A 347 -30.98 27.89 -14.98
CA PHE A 347 -30.56 26.48 -15.05
C PHE A 347 -31.79 25.59 -14.88
N GLU A 348 -31.64 24.29 -15.15
CA GLU A 348 -32.74 23.33 -14.97
C GLU A 348 -33.08 23.19 -13.48
N SER A 349 -34.30 23.57 -13.11
CA SER A 349 -34.76 23.58 -11.71
C SER A 349 -36.28 23.39 -11.65
N ASP A 350 -36.75 22.69 -10.61
CA ASP A 350 -38.18 22.58 -10.28
C ASP A 350 -38.71 23.86 -9.60
N ASP A 351 -37.82 24.79 -9.24
CA ASP A 351 -38.19 26.07 -8.65
C ASP A 351 -38.64 27.05 -9.75
N PRO A 352 -39.92 27.47 -9.76
CA PRO A 352 -40.45 28.35 -10.81
C PRO A 352 -39.82 29.75 -10.80
N ASP A 353 -39.12 30.15 -9.73
CA ASP A 353 -38.44 31.44 -9.64
C ASP A 353 -37.06 31.44 -10.33
N VAL A 354 -36.52 30.27 -10.67
CA VAL A 354 -35.31 30.12 -11.50
C VAL A 354 -35.68 30.36 -12.96
N GLN A 355 -35.84 31.64 -13.30
CA GLN A 355 -36.16 32.11 -14.64
C GLN A 355 -34.99 32.91 -15.21
N PRO A 356 -34.90 33.05 -16.55
CA PRO A 356 -33.97 33.99 -17.16
C PRO A 356 -34.06 35.37 -16.53
N GLY A 357 -32.90 36.01 -16.41
CA GLY A 357 -32.74 37.24 -15.65
C GLY A 357 -31.54 38.06 -16.11
N ARG A 358 -31.09 38.94 -15.22
CA ARG A 358 -29.90 39.76 -15.39
C ARG A 358 -28.89 39.37 -14.33
N LEU A 359 -27.64 39.14 -14.73
CA LEU A 359 -26.55 38.94 -13.77
C LEU A 359 -25.58 40.13 -13.79
N ARG A 360 -25.03 40.43 -12.62
CA ARG A 360 -23.97 41.41 -12.45
C ARG A 360 -22.81 40.74 -11.73
N PRO A 361 -21.69 40.47 -12.42
CA PRO A 361 -20.45 40.07 -11.77
C PRO A 361 -20.00 41.17 -10.81
N LEU A 362 -19.64 40.79 -9.59
CA LEU A 362 -19.18 41.70 -8.55
C LEU A 362 -17.76 41.28 -8.13
N GLY A 363 -16.76 41.93 -8.72
CA GLY A 363 -15.34 41.62 -8.51
C GLY A 363 -14.78 40.56 -9.46
N GLU A 364 -13.50 40.25 -9.29
CA GLU A 364 -12.81 39.14 -9.96
C GLU A 364 -12.86 37.93 -9.03
N GLY A 365 -13.53 36.85 -9.45
CA GLY A 365 -13.67 35.68 -8.58
C GLY A 365 -14.80 34.72 -8.92
N GLY A 366 -15.86 35.20 -9.57
CA GLY A 366 -17.01 34.38 -9.94
C GLY A 366 -18.31 34.76 -9.24
N PHE A 367 -18.22 35.53 -8.15
CA PHE A 367 -19.36 36.10 -7.45
C PHE A 367 -20.20 36.97 -8.40
N ALA A 368 -21.51 36.75 -8.40
CA ALA A 368 -22.44 37.60 -9.13
C ALA A 368 -23.78 37.69 -8.43
N ALA A 369 -24.37 38.88 -8.46
CA ALA A 369 -25.75 39.08 -8.05
C ALA A 369 -26.67 38.96 -9.27
N ILE A 370 -27.79 38.28 -9.11
CA ILE A 370 -28.73 37.93 -10.18
C ILE A 370 -30.12 38.39 -9.78
N ARG A 371 -30.82 39.04 -10.72
CA ARG A 371 -32.25 39.35 -10.59
C ARG A 371 -33.02 38.65 -11.69
N THR A 372 -33.91 37.74 -11.32
CA THR A 372 -34.74 37.00 -12.27
C THR A 372 -35.84 37.89 -12.85
N SER A 373 -36.42 37.48 -13.97
CA SER A 373 -37.58 38.16 -14.57
C SER A 373 -38.79 38.19 -13.63
N ALA A 374 -38.90 37.25 -12.69
CA ALA A 374 -39.90 37.25 -11.61
C ALA A 374 -39.58 38.22 -10.46
N GLY A 375 -38.42 38.90 -10.49
CA GLY A 375 -37.97 39.85 -9.49
C GLY A 375 -37.29 39.23 -8.27
N VAL A 376 -36.96 37.94 -8.30
CA VAL A 376 -36.26 37.23 -7.22
C VAL A 376 -34.75 37.44 -7.35
N TYR A 377 -34.09 37.60 -6.20
CA TYR A 377 -32.64 37.80 -6.13
C TYR A 377 -31.91 36.50 -5.79
N PHE A 378 -30.85 36.21 -6.54
CA PHE A 378 -29.92 35.11 -6.29
C PHE A 378 -28.49 35.63 -6.23
N GLU A 379 -27.65 34.97 -5.47
CA GLU A 379 -26.19 35.08 -5.54
C GLU A 379 -25.64 33.84 -6.21
N ARG A 380 -24.70 34.03 -7.13
CA ARG A 380 -23.94 32.96 -7.75
C ARG A 380 -22.57 32.91 -7.10
N HIS A 381 -22.18 31.73 -6.63
CA HIS A 381 -20.84 31.45 -6.14
C HIS A 381 -20.15 30.41 -7.02
N ARG A 382 -18.83 30.55 -7.18
CA ARG A 382 -17.99 29.57 -7.86
C ARG A 382 -17.04 28.92 -6.89
N ILE A 383 -17.02 27.59 -6.90
CA ILE A 383 -16.32 26.78 -5.91
C ILE A 383 -15.36 25.85 -6.64
N LYS A 384 -14.13 25.79 -6.16
CA LYS A 384 -13.11 24.86 -6.65
C LYS A 384 -12.12 24.53 -5.55
N ALA A 385 -11.27 23.55 -5.79
CA ALA A 385 -10.14 23.25 -4.93
C ALA A 385 -8.85 23.03 -5.74
N GLU A 386 -7.73 23.43 -5.16
CA GLU A 386 -6.40 23.02 -5.62
C GLU A 386 -5.86 21.93 -4.68
N VAL A 387 -5.41 20.83 -5.25
CA VAL A 387 -4.82 19.70 -4.55
C VAL A 387 -3.33 19.67 -4.83
N TYR A 388 -2.52 19.54 -3.78
CA TYR A 388 -1.07 19.46 -3.85
C TYR A 388 -0.59 18.12 -3.31
N ASP A 389 0.36 17.48 -3.99
CA ASP A 389 1.06 16.29 -3.48
C ASP A 389 2.32 16.67 -2.68
N GLY A 390 2.97 15.65 -2.11
CA GLY A 390 4.20 15.82 -1.32
C GLY A 390 5.37 16.43 -2.10
N ALA A 391 5.45 16.23 -3.42
CA ALA A 391 6.50 16.80 -4.27
C ALA A 391 6.18 18.22 -4.76
N GLY A 392 4.98 18.73 -4.45
CA GLY A 392 4.49 20.02 -4.88
C GLY A 392 3.98 20.05 -6.33
N ASN A 393 3.60 18.91 -6.91
CA ASN A 393 2.72 18.94 -8.09
C ASN A 393 1.31 19.34 -7.64
N LYS A 394 0.53 19.86 -8.59
CA LYS A 394 -0.82 20.33 -8.29
C LYS A 394 -1.82 20.00 -9.39
N THR A 395 -3.06 19.83 -8.96
CA THR A 395 -4.23 19.70 -9.83
C THR A 395 -5.37 20.54 -9.29
N GLU A 396 -6.09 21.20 -10.18
CA GLU A 396 -7.30 21.95 -9.85
C GLU A 396 -8.53 21.10 -10.17
N THR A 397 -9.53 21.07 -9.28
CA THR A 397 -10.81 20.46 -9.58
C THR A 397 -11.55 21.26 -10.65
N THR A 398 -12.44 20.62 -11.41
CA THR A 398 -13.43 21.37 -12.19
C THR A 398 -14.20 22.33 -11.28
N GLU A 399 -14.27 23.60 -11.68
CA GLU A 399 -15.02 24.63 -10.96
C GLU A 399 -16.52 24.35 -11.04
N VAL A 400 -17.20 24.42 -9.89
CA VAL A 400 -18.64 24.21 -9.75
C VAL A 400 -19.31 25.54 -9.41
N THR A 401 -20.41 25.83 -10.11
CA THR A 401 -21.26 26.98 -9.81
C THR A 401 -22.44 26.55 -8.94
N VAL A 402 -22.74 27.35 -7.92
CA VAL A 402 -23.92 27.18 -7.05
C VAL A 402 -24.64 28.50 -6.89
N TYR A 403 -25.90 28.42 -6.46
CA TYR A 403 -26.78 29.57 -6.30
C TYR A 403 -27.35 29.64 -4.89
N VAL A 404 -27.48 30.84 -4.34
CA VAL A 404 -28.04 31.10 -3.02
C VAL A 404 -29.16 32.15 -3.15
N ARG A 405 -30.27 31.97 -2.45
CA ARG A 405 -31.32 32.99 -2.34
C ARG A 405 -31.90 33.08 -0.93
N HIS A 406 -32.64 34.15 -0.67
CA HIS A 406 -33.55 34.22 0.47
C HIS A 406 -34.83 33.44 0.21
N LYS A 407 -35.44 32.94 1.29
CA LYS A 407 -36.77 32.34 1.28
C LYS A 407 -37.81 33.36 0.80
N LYS A 408 -38.81 32.87 0.09
CA LYS A 408 -39.94 33.70 -0.35
C LYS A 408 -40.67 34.23 0.88
N THR A 409 -40.75 35.56 1.03
CA THR A 409 -41.71 36.18 1.94
C THR A 409 -43.12 35.91 1.40
N GLU A 410 -43.89 35.08 2.08
CA GLU A 410 -45.33 34.97 1.86
C GLU A 410 -45.97 36.32 2.24
N ASN A 411 -46.46 37.06 1.25
CA ASN A 411 -47.29 38.24 1.44
C ASN A 411 -48.76 37.89 1.26
#